data_AF-A0A7X8CVU5-F1
#
_entry.id   AF-A0A7X8CVU5-F1
#
_cell.length_a   1.000
_cell.length_b   1.000
_cell.length_c   1.000
_cell.angle_alpha   90.00
_cell.angle_beta   90.00
_cell.angle_gamma   90.00
#
_symmetry.space_group_name_H-M   'P 1'
#
loop_
_entity.id
_entity.type
_entity.pdbx_description
1 polymer ?
#
loop_
_entity_poly.entity_id
_entity_poly.type
_entity_poly.pdbx_seq_one_letter_code
_entity_poly.pdbx_strand_id
1 'polypeptide(L)'
;MSIRYSALVRAVLPAYIRTVHELPIISRVLELALAAAPRDARISRVNLRVGSLCDAEPLWLERYFRIAARGTSAEDAELVVSRDGTVKPENAARTPDSAFGYVLESIEVRDPPERTTI
;
A
#
# COMPACT_ATOMS: atom_id res chain seq x y z
N MET A 1 -29.04 17.10 49.20
CA MET A 1 -28.87 17.46 47.78
C MET A 1 -27.57 16.83 47.30
N SER A 2 -27.62 15.70 46.58
CA SER A 2 -26.41 15.02 46.07
C SER A 2 -26.67 14.58 44.64
N ILE A 3 -26.04 15.28 43.71
CA ILE A 3 -26.08 14.97 42.27
C ILE A 3 -25.03 13.87 42.04
N ARG A 4 -25.46 12.67 41.64
CA ARG A 4 -24.54 11.62 41.17
C ARG A 4 -24.27 11.87 39.70
N TYR A 5 -23.02 12.16 39.33
CA TYR A 5 -22.58 12.15 37.93
C TYR A 5 -22.38 10.70 37.48
N SER A 6 -23.30 10.19 36.67
CA SER A 6 -23.11 8.99 35.86
C SER A 6 -22.42 9.39 34.55
N ALA A 7 -21.10 9.23 34.47
CA ALA A 7 -20.39 9.38 33.20
C ALA A 7 -20.42 8.04 32.44
N LEU A 8 -21.13 8.00 31.30
CA LEU A 8 -20.97 6.94 30.31
C LEU A 8 -19.56 7.04 29.72
N VAL A 9 -18.61 6.26 30.26
CA VAL A 9 -17.28 6.11 29.67
C VAL A 9 -17.44 5.30 28.39
N ARG A 10 -17.56 5.98 27.25
CA ARG A 10 -17.48 5.35 25.94
C ARG A 10 -16.01 5.14 25.58
N ALA A 11 -15.42 4.07 26.08
CA ALA A 11 -14.08 3.67 25.69
C ALA A 11 -14.12 3.07 24.28
N VAL A 12 -13.51 3.75 23.31
CA VAL A 12 -13.17 3.14 22.01
C VAL A 12 -11.93 2.30 22.25
N LEU A 13 -12.09 0.98 22.30
CA LEU A 13 -10.96 0.06 22.39
C LEU A 13 -10.09 0.23 21.13
N PRO A 14 -8.75 0.27 21.24
CA PRO A 14 -7.90 0.24 20.07
C PRO A 14 -8.10 -1.10 19.35
N ALA A 15 -8.35 -1.06 18.05
CA ALA A 15 -8.21 -2.23 17.20
C ALA A 15 -6.76 -2.74 17.38
N TYR A 16 -6.60 -3.89 18.02
CA TYR A 16 -5.30 -4.46 18.38
C TYR A 16 -4.34 -4.46 17.16
N ILE A 17 -3.10 -4.07 17.46
CA ILE A 17 -2.05 -3.61 16.54
C ILE A 17 -1.44 -4.80 15.78
N ARG A 18 -2.20 -5.35 14.84
CA ARG A 18 -1.65 -6.06 13.67
C ARG A 18 -2.01 -5.32 12.38
N THR A 19 -2.58 -4.13 12.49
CA THR A 19 -3.02 -3.24 11.40
C THR A 19 -2.06 -2.07 11.20
N VAL A 20 -1.11 -1.86 12.12
CA VAL A 20 -0.10 -0.80 12.00
C VAL A 20 1.16 -1.29 11.27
N HIS A 21 1.34 -2.61 11.09
CA HIS A 21 2.57 -3.14 10.48
C HIS A 21 2.61 -2.94 8.95
N GLU A 22 1.45 -2.89 8.29
CA GLU A 22 1.32 -2.65 6.85
C GLU A 22 1.46 -1.19 6.46
N LEU A 23 1.17 -0.27 7.39
CA LEU A 23 1.24 1.18 7.14
C LEU A 23 2.66 1.61 6.70
N PRO A 24 3.75 1.26 7.42
CA PRO A 24 5.11 1.57 6.96
C PRO A 24 5.44 1.03 5.57
N ILE A 25 4.95 -0.16 5.24
CA ILE A 25 5.15 -0.78 3.92
C ILE A 25 4.47 0.08 2.86
N ILE A 26 3.21 0.44 3.07
CA ILE A 26 2.45 1.28 2.14
C ILE A 26 3.04 2.68 2.00
N SER A 27 3.46 3.31 3.11
CA SER A 27 4.11 4.62 3.06
C SER A 27 5.35 4.57 2.16
N ARG A 28 6.17 3.53 2.31
CA ARG A 28 7.38 3.37 1.48
C ARG A 28 7.05 3.06 0.02
N VAL A 29 6.06 2.20 -0.23
CA VAL A 29 5.60 1.87 -1.60
C VAL A 29 5.09 3.13 -2.31
N LEU A 30 4.25 3.91 -1.64
CA LEU A 30 3.70 5.14 -2.20
C LEU A 30 4.81 6.17 -2.48
N GLU A 31 5.73 6.37 -1.53
CA GLU A 31 6.89 7.25 -1.73
C GLU A 31 7.69 6.87 -2.98
N LEU A 32 8.03 5.59 -3.13
CA LEU A 32 8.76 5.08 -4.28
C LEU A 32 7.99 5.24 -5.59
N ALA A 33 6.69 4.95 -5.58
CA ALA A 33 5.83 5.08 -6.76
C ALA A 33 5.74 6.55 -7.21
N LEU A 34 5.54 7.48 -6.28
CA LEU A 34 5.50 8.92 -6.57
C LEU A 34 6.85 9.44 -7.06
N ALA A 35 7.96 8.95 -6.50
CA ALA A 35 9.31 9.33 -6.93
C ALA A 35 9.66 8.79 -8.34
N ALA A 36 9.10 7.64 -8.72
CA ALA A 36 9.32 7.03 -10.03
C ALA A 36 8.43 7.61 -11.15
N ALA A 37 7.29 8.21 -10.79
CA ALA A 37 6.38 8.78 -11.77
C ALA A 37 6.93 10.08 -12.39
N PRO A 38 6.75 10.30 -13.70
CA PRO A 38 7.05 11.59 -14.33
C PRO A 38 6.30 12.73 -13.66
N ARG A 39 6.91 13.93 -13.67
CA ARG A 39 6.22 15.15 -13.25
C ARG A 39 4.99 15.32 -14.15
N ASP A 40 3.82 15.47 -13.56
CA ASP A 40 2.51 15.62 -14.21
C ASP A 40 1.81 14.35 -14.70
N ALA A 41 2.44 13.17 -14.60
CA ALA A 41 1.77 11.90 -14.89
C ALA A 41 0.88 11.46 -13.73
N ARG A 42 -0.24 10.80 -14.04
CA ARG A 42 -1.10 10.13 -13.05
C ARG A 42 -0.74 8.65 -12.99
N ILE A 43 -0.54 8.11 -11.80
CA ILE A 43 -0.32 6.68 -11.63
C ILE A 43 -1.69 5.99 -11.70
N SER A 44 -1.84 4.99 -12.58
CA SER A 44 -3.07 4.21 -12.71
C SER A 44 -2.98 2.84 -12.03
N ARG A 45 -1.78 2.29 -11.90
CA ARG A 45 -1.56 1.01 -11.22
C ARG A 45 -0.19 0.94 -10.55
N VAL A 46 -0.14 0.28 -9.41
CA VAL A 46 1.07 -0.07 -8.68
C VAL A 46 1.09 -1.58 -8.48
N ASN A 47 2.11 -2.26 -9.02
CA ASN A 47 2.29 -3.70 -8.85
C ASN A 47 3.27 -3.95 -7.70
N LEU A 48 2.78 -4.57 -6.62
CA LEU A 48 3.56 -4.86 -5.42
C LEU A 48 3.69 -6.38 -5.26
N ARG A 49 4.92 -6.87 -5.22
CA ARG A 49 5.21 -8.25 -4.87
C ARG A 49 5.57 -8.39 -3.42
N VAL A 50 4.93 -9.35 -2.77
CA VAL A 50 5.09 -9.67 -1.35
C VAL A 50 5.77 -11.03 -1.24
N GLY A 51 6.88 -11.07 -0.48
CA GLY A 51 7.60 -12.30 -0.20
C GLY A 51 6.72 -13.36 0.45
N SER A 52 7.03 -14.64 0.22
CA SER A 52 6.23 -15.78 0.68
C SER A 52 6.17 -15.90 2.21
N LEU A 53 7.15 -15.35 2.92
CA LEU A 53 7.25 -15.38 4.38
C LEU A 53 6.75 -14.08 5.03
N CYS A 54 6.18 -13.17 4.25
CA CYS A 54 5.60 -11.93 4.75
C CYS A 54 4.14 -12.15 5.20
N ASP A 55 3.85 -11.78 6.44
CA ASP A 55 2.51 -11.87 7.04
C ASP A 55 1.60 -10.66 6.69
N ALA A 56 2.04 -9.77 5.79
CA ALA A 56 1.27 -8.60 5.41
C ALA A 56 0.03 -8.97 4.60
N GLU A 57 -1.14 -8.55 5.08
CA GLU A 57 -2.40 -8.96 4.50
C GLU A 57 -2.80 -8.09 3.30
N PRO A 58 -3.08 -8.68 2.12
CA PRO A 58 -3.37 -7.93 0.89
C PRO A 58 -4.50 -6.92 1.03
N LEU A 59 -5.59 -7.30 1.70
CA LEU A 59 -6.73 -6.41 1.92
C LEU A 59 -6.34 -5.16 2.73
N TRP A 60 -5.45 -5.31 3.71
CA TRP A 60 -4.98 -4.20 4.53
C TRP A 60 -4.00 -3.32 3.76
N LEU A 61 -3.10 -3.92 2.96
CA LEU A 61 -2.22 -3.18 2.04
C LEU A 61 -3.02 -2.30 1.08
N GLU A 62 -4.02 -2.87 0.40
CA GLU A 62 -4.89 -2.13 -0.53
C GLU A 62 -5.66 -1.00 0.18
N ARG A 63 -6.22 -1.30 1.36
CA ARG A 63 -6.97 -0.31 2.15
C ARG A 63 -6.10 0.87 2.55
N TYR A 64 -4.91 0.59 3.06
CA TYR A 64 -3.99 1.65 3.48
C TYR A 64 -3.43 2.41 2.31
N PHE A 65 -3.18 1.76 1.18
CA PHE A 65 -2.76 2.44 -0.04
C PHE A 65 -3.80 3.46 -0.48
N ARG A 66 -5.08 3.07 -0.55
CA ARG A 66 -6.17 3.99 -0.91
C ARG A 66 -6.29 5.18 0.05
N ILE A 67 -5.99 4.99 1.32
CA ILE A 67 -6.02 6.08 2.31
C ILE A 67 -4.81 7.01 2.13
N ALA A 68 -3.62 6.44 1.99
CA ALA A 68 -2.37 7.19 1.88
C ALA A 68 -2.23 7.93 0.55
N ALA A 69 -2.78 7.39 -0.54
CA ALA A 69 -2.64 7.95 -1.88
C ALA A 69 -3.53 9.17 -2.15
N ARG A 70 -4.49 9.49 -1.27
CA ARG A 70 -5.40 10.63 -1.44
C ARG A 70 -4.63 11.94 -1.54
N GLY A 71 -5.01 12.80 -2.50
CA GLY A 71 -4.34 14.07 -2.74
C GLY A 71 -2.99 13.95 -3.45
N THR A 72 -2.62 12.76 -3.93
CA THR A 72 -1.38 12.51 -4.69
C THR A 72 -1.68 12.15 -6.14
N SER A 73 -0.66 12.02 -6.99
CA SER A 73 -0.83 11.54 -8.37
C SER A 73 -1.26 10.06 -8.47
N ALA A 74 -1.30 9.34 -7.35
CA ALA A 74 -1.73 7.95 -7.24
C ALA A 74 -3.13 7.78 -6.61
N GLU A 75 -3.90 8.85 -6.39
CA GLU A 75 -5.20 8.77 -5.71
C GLU A 75 -6.18 7.77 -6.33
N ASP A 76 -6.18 7.67 -7.66
CA ASP A 76 -7.03 6.76 -8.44
C ASP A 76 -6.30 5.45 -8.83
N ALA A 77 -5.09 5.22 -8.30
CA ALA A 77 -4.29 4.06 -8.67
C ALA A 77 -4.85 2.77 -8.03
N GLU A 78 -4.84 1.70 -8.81
CA GLU A 78 -5.05 0.33 -8.31
C GLU A 78 -3.76 -0.22 -7.72
N LEU A 79 -3.79 -0.73 -6.48
CA LEU A 79 -2.70 -1.55 -5.94
C LEU A 79 -2.99 -3.02 -6.26
N VAL A 80 -2.13 -3.63 -7.08
CA VAL A 80 -2.18 -5.07 -7.38
C VAL A 80 -1.11 -5.77 -6.56
N VAL A 81 -1.53 -6.67 -5.67
CA VAL A 81 -0.63 -7.41 -4.78
C VAL A 81 -0.44 -8.83 -5.31
N SER A 82 0.80 -9.17 -5.68
CA SER A 82 1.22 -10.54 -6.00
C SER A 82 1.99 -11.13 -4.81
N ARG A 83 1.80 -12.41 -4.52
CA ARG A 83 2.61 -13.14 -3.54
C ARG A 83 3.52 -14.10 -4.28
N ASP A 84 4.75 -14.27 -3.78
CA ASP A 84 5.65 -15.34 -4.23
C ASP A 84 5.03 -16.71 -3.89
N GLY A 85 4.17 -17.20 -4.77
CA GLY A 85 3.58 -18.52 -4.70
C GLY A 85 4.50 -19.55 -5.36
N THR A 86 4.98 -20.52 -4.58
CA THR A 86 5.28 -21.89 -5.07
C THR A 86 6.15 -21.99 -6.35
N VAL A 87 7.19 -21.16 -6.50
CA VAL A 87 8.15 -21.39 -7.59
C VAL A 87 8.98 -22.62 -7.23
N LYS A 88 8.85 -23.67 -8.02
CA LYS A 88 9.69 -24.87 -7.97
C LYS A 88 11.17 -24.43 -7.95
N PRO A 89 12.03 -24.99 -7.08
CA PRO A 89 13.35 -24.44 -6.77
C PRO A 89 14.30 -24.34 -7.97
N GLU A 90 13.97 -24.92 -9.13
CA GLU A 90 14.77 -24.86 -10.36
C GLU A 90 14.97 -23.44 -10.94
N ASN A 91 14.15 -22.46 -10.56
CA ASN A 91 14.35 -21.05 -10.95
C ASN A 91 14.62 -20.11 -9.77
N ALA A 92 14.91 -20.64 -8.57
CA ALA A 92 15.25 -19.88 -7.38
C ALA A 92 16.68 -19.30 -7.40
N ALA A 93 17.21 -19.01 -8.59
CA ALA A 93 18.28 -18.02 -8.72
C ALA A 93 17.67 -16.62 -8.56
N ARG A 94 17.05 -16.35 -7.41
CA ARG A 94 16.56 -15.02 -7.02
C ARG A 94 16.88 -14.80 -5.57
N THR A 95 17.49 -13.65 -5.33
CA THR A 95 18.09 -13.15 -4.10
C THR A 95 17.32 -13.62 -2.85
N PRO A 96 17.96 -14.31 -1.87
CA PRO A 96 17.30 -14.82 -0.68
C PRO A 96 16.57 -13.74 0.14
N ASP A 97 16.93 -12.48 -0.06
CA ASP A 97 16.30 -11.30 0.52
C ASP A 97 14.83 -11.08 0.08
N SER A 98 14.41 -11.62 -1.07
CA SER A 98 13.04 -11.40 -1.56
C SER A 98 11.96 -12.18 -0.82
N ALA A 99 12.31 -13.26 -0.13
CA ALA A 99 11.34 -14.10 0.59
C ALA A 99 10.72 -13.39 1.81
N PHE A 100 11.46 -12.45 2.41
CA PHE A 100 11.06 -11.69 3.61
C PHE A 100 10.70 -10.23 3.30
N GLY A 101 10.76 -9.83 2.04
CA GLY A 101 10.67 -8.44 1.62
C GLY A 101 9.43 -8.09 0.81
N TYR A 102 9.44 -6.86 0.32
CA TYR A 102 8.47 -6.30 -0.60
C TYR A 102 9.21 -5.71 -1.79
N VAL A 103 8.67 -5.89 -2.98
CA VAL A 103 9.25 -5.33 -4.20
C VAL A 103 8.18 -4.55 -4.93
N LEU A 104 8.38 -3.25 -5.09
CA LEU A 104 7.64 -2.45 -6.06
C LEU A 104 8.11 -2.91 -7.45
N GLU A 105 7.29 -3.71 -8.14
CA GLU A 105 7.69 -4.34 -9.40
C GLU A 105 7.59 -3.37 -10.56
N SER A 106 6.51 -2.61 -10.61
CA SER A 106 6.25 -1.62 -11.66
C SER A 106 5.18 -0.64 -11.24
N ILE A 107 5.16 0.51 -11.92
CA ILE A 107 4.05 1.45 -11.93
C ILE A 107 3.57 1.62 -13.36
N GLU A 108 2.24 1.71 -13.53
CA GLU A 108 1.64 2.13 -14.78
C GLU A 108 1.20 3.59 -14.62
N VAL A 109 1.54 4.42 -15.60
CA VAL A 109 1.17 5.83 -15.63
C VAL A 109 0.27 6.12 -16.82
N ARG A 110 -0.66 7.06 -16.64
CA ARG A 110 -1.43 7.68 -17.70
C ARG A 110 -0.89 9.07 -17.90
N ASP A 111 -0.57 9.38 -19.15
CA ASP A 111 -0.28 10.76 -19.54
C ASP A 111 -1.51 11.63 -19.29
N PRO A 112 -1.32 12.89 -18.86
CA PRO A 112 -2.43 13.83 -18.88
C PRO A 112 -2.99 13.90 -20.31
N PRO A 113 -4.31 14.02 -20.49
CA PRO A 113 -4.85 14.23 -21.84
C PRO A 113 -4.12 15.44 -22.42
N GLU A 114 -3.51 15.27 -23.59
CA GLU A 114 -2.81 16.34 -24.29
C GLU A 114 -3.67 17.60 -24.19
N ARG A 115 -3.14 18.67 -23.61
CA ARG A 115 -3.82 19.95 -23.64
C ARG A 115 -3.90 20.33 -25.10
N THR A 116 -5.03 20.02 -25.75
CA THR A 116 -5.41 20.57 -27.04
C THR A 116 -5.34 22.08 -26.87
N THR A 117 -4.23 22.65 -27.33
CA THR A 117 -4.05 24.09 -27.38
C THR A 117 -4.94 24.54 -28.53
N ILE A 118 -6.07 25.13 -28.16
CA ILE A 118 -7.00 25.79 -29.08
C ILE A 118 -6.49 27.20 -29.33
#